data_AF-A0A7C4YYF9-F1
#
_entry.id   AF-A0A7C4YYF9-F1
#
_cell.length_a   1.000
_cell.length_b   1.000
_cell.length_c   1.000
_cell.angle_alpha   90.00
_cell.angle_beta   90.00
_cell.angle_gamma   90.00
#
_symmetry.space_group_name_H-M   'P 1'
#
loop_
_entity.id
_entity.type
_entity.pdbx_description
1 polymer ?
#
loop_
_entity_poly.entity_id
_entity_poly.type
_entity_poly.pdbx_seq_one_letter_code
_entity_poly.pdbx_strand_id
1 'polypeptide(L)'
;MIRLRGLALSLAGLVVLTASGTASAGWQSVFQVCCHNCSTPSATSAFFSQSAFETTAASVGSCCQQPCSCPQTCCQPVCCNPCPQVVATTNYVQRTFYQPVTTMVTKTYYEPCTTYRTSYYYEPVTCMRYSCCFDPCTCCWKKVATPVTSYRLRSQCCPVTTYVQRCCQVPVTTYQKSCYWEAQTCYSLVDPCTGRTISTGTTAPAASNPGVAETPSGASTPGVNERPAVPAPSDSGSPLFNSQPPPANVPEGSGSSLRRGSQKPPAYVQPQQPRAPVVPKYDRIAFDSAPASSSLWNLSGQVVSERGSKPRANARLLFVSEAASGQQESTSTDAQGKFKVSLASGNWLVYLRDENGKAVFQSRVNVKNNESQQMTLVSR
;
A
#
# COMPACT_ATOMS: atom_id res chain seq x y z
N MET A 1 -4.77 -44.40 47.80
CA MET A 1 -4.40 -45.70 47.21
C MET A 1 -5.55 -46.22 46.36
N ILE A 2 -5.55 -45.95 45.05
CA ILE A 2 -6.38 -46.64 44.05
C ILE A 2 -5.48 -46.81 42.82
N ARG A 3 -5.26 -48.06 42.39
CA ARG A 3 -4.41 -48.47 41.27
C ARG A 3 -5.27 -48.78 40.04
N LEU A 4 -4.93 -48.24 38.88
CA LEU A 4 -5.24 -48.78 37.54
C LEU A 4 -4.17 -48.20 36.59
N ARG A 5 -3.08 -48.90 36.26
CA ARG A 5 -2.88 -49.94 35.22
C ARG A 5 -3.41 -49.56 33.82
N GLY A 6 -2.48 -49.11 32.97
CA GLY A 6 -2.17 -49.74 31.69
C GLY A 6 -2.84 -49.19 30.43
N LEU A 7 -2.03 -48.59 29.54
CA LEU A 7 -1.96 -48.98 28.12
C LEU A 7 -0.78 -48.27 27.43
N ALA A 8 0.15 -49.08 26.94
CA ALA A 8 1.20 -48.73 26.00
C ALA A 8 0.80 -49.25 24.61
N LEU A 9 1.17 -48.52 23.54
CA LEU A 9 1.24 -48.87 22.10
C LEU A 9 1.23 -47.53 21.33
N SER A 10 1.95 -47.23 20.24
CA SER A 10 3.04 -47.85 19.48
C SER A 10 3.48 -46.82 18.42
N LEU A 11 4.75 -46.85 18.01
CA LEU A 11 5.32 -46.16 16.86
C LEU A 11 4.55 -46.40 15.54
N ALA A 12 4.54 -45.39 14.65
CA ALA A 12 4.77 -45.58 13.21
C ALA A 12 5.15 -44.24 12.54
N GLY A 13 6.28 -44.23 11.84
CA GLY A 13 6.82 -43.08 11.14
C GLY A 13 6.23 -42.90 9.74
N LEU A 14 6.37 -41.68 9.22
CA LEU A 14 6.15 -41.37 7.81
C LEU A 14 7.32 -40.49 7.33
N VAL A 15 8.17 -41.09 6.49
CA VAL A 15 9.20 -40.41 5.70
C VAL A 15 8.57 -40.06 4.36
N VAL A 16 8.56 -38.78 3.99
CA VAL A 16 8.18 -38.33 2.64
C VAL A 16 9.37 -37.60 2.03
N LEU A 17 9.99 -38.23 1.02
CA LEU A 17 10.87 -37.56 0.08
C LEU A 17 10.04 -36.65 -0.83
N THR A 18 10.46 -35.40 -1.02
CA THR A 18 10.05 -34.59 -2.17
C THR A 18 11.27 -34.03 -2.87
N ALA A 19 11.29 -34.21 -4.19
CA ALA A 19 12.36 -33.86 -5.09
C ALA A 19 12.44 -32.35 -5.34
N SER A 20 13.66 -31.84 -5.42
CA SER A 20 13.99 -30.49 -5.85
C SER A 20 13.83 -30.35 -7.37
N GLY A 21 12.74 -29.73 -7.82
CA GLY A 21 12.61 -29.22 -9.19
C GLY A 21 12.95 -27.73 -9.23
N THR A 22 13.90 -27.33 -10.07
CA THR A 22 14.22 -25.92 -10.35
C THR A 22 13.09 -25.31 -11.18
N ALA A 23 12.17 -24.59 -10.53
CA ALA A 23 11.19 -23.77 -11.22
C ALA A 23 11.82 -22.41 -11.60
N SER A 24 11.97 -22.19 -12.90
CA SER A 24 12.27 -20.88 -13.49
C SER A 24 11.10 -19.92 -13.21
N ALA A 25 11.34 -18.90 -12.39
CA ALA A 25 10.38 -17.83 -12.12
C ALA A 25 10.24 -16.91 -13.36
N GLY A 26 9.35 -17.27 -14.27
CA GLY A 26 8.86 -16.37 -15.31
C GLY A 26 7.76 -15.47 -14.74
N TRP A 27 8.03 -14.17 -14.60
CA TRP A 27 7.04 -13.18 -14.24
C TRP A 27 6.04 -13.01 -15.39
N GLN A 28 4.86 -13.63 -15.27
CA GLN A 28 3.74 -13.38 -16.17
C GLN A 28 2.78 -12.38 -15.52
N SER A 29 2.72 -11.19 -16.13
CA SER A 29 1.87 -10.08 -15.70
C SER A 29 0.39 -10.46 -15.64
N VAL A 30 -0.25 -10.15 -14.51
CA VAL A 30 -1.65 -10.45 -14.18
C VAL A 30 -2.67 -9.57 -14.95
N PHE A 31 -2.24 -8.89 -16.03
CA PHE A 31 -3.10 -8.04 -16.85
C PHE A 31 -3.39 -8.61 -18.25
N GLN A 32 -3.03 -9.88 -18.51
CA GLN A 32 -3.40 -10.52 -19.77
C GLN A 32 -4.85 -11.04 -19.67
N VAL A 33 -5.78 -10.20 -20.12
CA VAL A 33 -7.16 -10.60 -20.40
C VAL A 33 -7.12 -11.61 -21.55
N CYS A 34 -7.34 -12.89 -21.24
CA CYS A 34 -7.50 -13.92 -22.25
C CYS A 34 -8.83 -13.71 -22.97
N CYS A 35 -8.79 -13.14 -24.18
CA CYS A 35 -9.85 -13.29 -25.16
C CYS A 35 -9.89 -14.76 -25.59
N HIS A 36 -10.94 -15.48 -25.18
CA HIS A 36 -11.15 -16.86 -25.59
C HIS A 36 -11.42 -16.86 -27.11
N ASN A 37 -10.55 -17.54 -27.86
CA ASN A 37 -10.68 -17.90 -29.29
C ASN A 37 -10.03 -16.99 -30.36
N CYS A 38 -8.85 -16.41 -30.08
CA CYS A 38 -7.99 -15.85 -31.13
C CYS A 38 -6.72 -16.71 -31.32
N SER A 39 -6.80 -17.67 -32.22
CA SER A 39 -5.66 -18.43 -32.73
C SER A 39 -4.83 -17.55 -33.66
N THR A 40 -3.81 -16.86 -33.14
CA THR A 40 -2.73 -16.29 -33.97
C THR A 40 -1.37 -16.39 -33.24
N PRO A 41 -0.28 -16.57 -34.00
CA PRO A 41 0.98 -17.12 -33.49
C PRO A 41 1.75 -16.14 -32.60
N SER A 42 2.43 -16.70 -31.59
CA SER A 42 3.37 -16.00 -30.71
C SER A 42 4.37 -15.17 -31.49
N ALA A 43 4.24 -13.84 -31.39
CA ALA A 43 5.32 -12.92 -31.71
C ALA A 43 6.34 -12.97 -30.56
N THR A 44 7.29 -13.88 -30.69
CA THR A 44 8.52 -13.89 -29.90
C THR A 44 9.24 -12.58 -30.17
N SER A 45 9.34 -11.71 -29.16
CA SER A 45 10.26 -10.57 -29.19
C SER A 45 11.69 -11.12 -29.17
N ALA A 46 12.19 -11.43 -30.36
CA ALA A 46 13.60 -11.69 -30.57
C ALA A 46 14.35 -10.41 -30.17
N PHE A 47 15.10 -10.48 -29.07
CA PHE A 47 16.26 -9.60 -28.92
C PHE A 47 17.12 -9.84 -30.15
N PHE A 48 17.14 -8.85 -31.05
CA PHE A 48 18.06 -8.82 -32.17
C PHE A 48 19.48 -8.68 -31.60
N SER A 49 20.15 -9.81 -31.34
CA SER A 49 21.61 -9.87 -31.44
C SER A 49 21.93 -9.79 -32.93
N GLN A 50 22.09 -8.58 -33.44
CA GLN A 50 22.51 -8.38 -34.82
C GLN A 50 23.93 -8.91 -35.01
N SER A 51 24.02 -9.88 -35.91
CA SER A 51 25.11 -10.12 -36.85
C SER A 51 26.53 -10.18 -36.27
N ALA A 52 26.98 -11.42 -36.01
CA ALA A 52 28.32 -11.78 -36.47
C ALA A 52 28.30 -11.63 -37.99
N PHE A 53 28.93 -10.58 -38.51
CA PHE A 53 29.22 -10.46 -39.93
C PHE A 53 30.28 -11.51 -40.23
N GLU A 54 29.82 -12.73 -40.53
CA GLU A 54 30.65 -13.73 -41.16
C GLU A 54 31.14 -13.09 -42.44
N THR A 55 32.42 -12.75 -42.45
CA THR A 55 33.12 -12.18 -43.59
C THR A 55 33.10 -13.27 -44.66
N THR A 56 32.03 -13.30 -45.45
CA THR A 56 32.04 -13.95 -46.74
C THR A 56 33.13 -13.25 -47.50
N ALA A 57 34.28 -13.91 -47.58
CA ALA A 57 35.32 -13.59 -48.53
C ALA A 57 34.63 -13.53 -49.89
N ALA A 58 34.35 -12.31 -50.35
CA ALA A 58 34.04 -12.07 -51.74
C ALA A 58 35.24 -12.64 -52.49
N SER A 59 35.02 -13.79 -53.11
CA SER A 59 35.92 -14.36 -54.10
C SER A 59 36.17 -13.25 -55.11
N VAL A 60 37.35 -12.66 -55.01
CA VAL A 60 37.84 -11.67 -55.95
C VAL A 60 37.65 -12.28 -57.32
N GLY A 61 36.79 -11.63 -58.11
CA GLY A 61 36.48 -12.02 -59.46
C GLY A 61 37.78 -12.26 -60.21
N SER A 62 37.95 -13.50 -60.65
CA SER A 62 38.95 -13.92 -61.60
C SER A 62 38.77 -13.09 -62.87
N CYS A 63 39.49 -11.97 -62.97
CA CYS A 63 39.50 -11.09 -64.14
C CYS A 63 40.42 -11.61 -65.26
N CYS A 64 40.85 -12.87 -65.21
CA CYS A 64 41.78 -13.46 -66.18
C CYS A 64 41.32 -14.85 -66.64
N GLN A 65 40.09 -14.95 -67.16
CA GLN A 65 39.64 -16.12 -67.95
C GLN A 65 39.33 -15.65 -69.38
N GLN A 66 40.31 -15.02 -70.01
CA GLN A 66 40.34 -14.87 -71.46
C GLN A 66 41.66 -15.50 -71.93
N PRO A 67 41.65 -16.51 -72.81
CA PRO A 67 42.87 -17.18 -73.25
C PRO A 67 43.67 -16.24 -74.15
N CYS A 68 44.63 -15.54 -73.56
CA CYS A 68 45.63 -14.75 -74.26
C CYS A 68 46.74 -15.68 -74.74
N SER A 69 46.77 -16.00 -76.03
CA SER A 69 47.87 -16.68 -76.70
C SER A 69 49.00 -15.68 -76.98
N CYS A 70 49.82 -15.40 -75.97
CA CYS A 70 51.10 -14.71 -76.14
C CYS A 70 52.29 -15.66 -75.86
N PRO A 71 53.32 -15.70 -76.71
CA PRO A 71 54.47 -16.60 -76.55
C PRO A 71 55.29 -16.26 -75.30
N GLN A 72 55.65 -17.33 -74.59
CA GLN A 72 56.34 -17.35 -73.30
C GLN A 72 57.71 -16.69 -73.34
N THR A 73 57.87 -15.41 -72.98
CA THR A 73 59.18 -14.92 -72.46
C THR A 73 59.19 -13.65 -71.59
N CYS A 74 58.06 -13.10 -71.12
CA CYS A 74 58.09 -11.76 -70.50
C CYS A 74 57.33 -11.59 -69.17
N CYS A 75 56.87 -12.63 -68.49
CA CYS A 75 56.08 -12.47 -67.27
C CYS A 75 56.93 -12.70 -66.00
N GLN A 76 57.75 -11.70 -65.65
CA GLN A 76 58.12 -11.53 -64.24
C GLN A 76 56.84 -11.22 -63.46
N PRO A 77 56.61 -11.82 -62.28
CA PRO A 77 55.46 -11.50 -61.46
C PRO A 77 55.67 -10.09 -60.91
N VAL A 78 55.24 -9.08 -61.67
CA VAL A 78 55.04 -7.74 -61.12
C VAL A 78 53.90 -7.90 -60.14
N CYS A 79 54.26 -8.07 -58.88
CA CYS A 79 53.38 -8.24 -57.75
C CYS A 79 52.30 -7.15 -57.80
N CYS A 80 51.06 -7.56 -58.03
CA CYS A 80 49.91 -6.69 -57.89
C CYS A 80 49.96 -6.08 -56.49
N ASN A 81 50.18 -4.76 -56.41
CA ASN A 81 50.15 -4.04 -55.15
C ASN A 81 48.76 -4.27 -54.52
N PRO A 82 48.66 -5.01 -53.41
CA PRO A 82 47.37 -5.38 -52.84
C PRO A 82 46.58 -4.12 -52.49
N CYS A 83 45.31 -4.08 -52.91
CA CYS A 83 44.45 -2.94 -52.63
C CYS A 83 44.28 -2.75 -51.11
N PRO A 84 44.28 -1.49 -50.63
CA PRO A 84 44.13 -1.19 -49.21
C PRO A 84 42.84 -1.82 -48.68
N GLN A 85 42.97 -2.55 -47.57
CA GLN A 85 41.84 -3.23 -46.95
C GLN A 85 41.15 -2.25 -45.98
N VAL A 86 39.82 -2.16 -46.06
CA VAL A 86 39.02 -1.39 -45.12
C VAL A 86 38.72 -2.26 -43.90
N VAL A 87 39.25 -1.88 -42.75
CA VAL A 87 38.99 -2.57 -41.48
C VAL A 87 37.99 -1.74 -40.67
N ALA A 88 36.84 -2.34 -40.34
CA ALA A 88 35.85 -1.76 -39.46
C ALA A 88 36.09 -2.20 -38.01
N THR A 89 36.22 -1.24 -37.09
CA THR A 89 36.30 -1.51 -35.64
C THR A 89 35.07 -0.92 -34.97
N THR A 90 34.31 -1.75 -34.27
CA THR A 90 33.12 -1.33 -33.53
C THR A 90 33.45 -1.19 -32.05
N ASN A 91 33.32 0.03 -31.52
CA ASN A 91 33.44 0.30 -30.08
C ASN A 91 32.05 0.62 -29.52
N TYR A 92 31.76 0.17 -28.30
CA TYR A 92 30.49 0.51 -27.63
C TYR A 92 30.71 1.69 -26.68
N VAL A 93 29.93 2.76 -26.85
CA VAL A 93 29.94 3.93 -25.96
C VAL A 93 28.67 3.95 -25.13
N GLN A 94 28.80 4.10 -23.82
CA GLN A 94 27.64 4.21 -22.94
C GLN A 94 27.00 5.59 -23.09
N ARG A 95 25.74 5.63 -23.48
CA ARG A 95 24.90 6.84 -23.45
C ARG A 95 24.00 6.79 -22.24
N THR A 96 23.82 7.93 -21.59
CA THR A 96 22.91 8.08 -20.44
C THR A 96 21.95 9.22 -20.69
N PHE A 97 20.66 8.97 -20.52
CA PHE A 97 19.61 10.00 -20.61
C PHE A 97 18.62 9.84 -19.45
N TYR A 98 17.87 10.90 -19.15
CA TYR A 98 16.82 10.89 -18.15
C TYR A 98 15.47 10.63 -18.83
N GLN A 99 14.79 9.57 -18.43
CA GLN A 99 13.44 9.25 -18.90
C GLN A 99 12.42 9.68 -17.85
N PRO A 100 11.35 10.41 -18.22
CA PRO A 100 10.27 10.71 -17.29
C PRO A 100 9.47 9.43 -17.00
N VAL A 101 9.29 9.13 -15.72
CA VAL A 101 8.50 8.02 -15.23
C VAL A 101 7.39 8.59 -14.35
N THR A 102 6.15 8.37 -14.73
CA THR A 102 4.98 8.80 -13.95
C THR A 102 4.53 7.67 -13.05
N THR A 103 4.55 7.93 -11.74
CA THR A 103 4.09 6.98 -10.71
C THR A 103 2.91 7.57 -9.95
N MET A 104 1.93 6.73 -9.60
CA MET A 104 0.81 7.17 -8.78
C MET A 104 1.21 7.10 -7.31
N VAL A 105 1.20 8.25 -6.63
CA VAL A 105 1.53 8.35 -5.21
C VAL A 105 0.25 8.67 -4.43
N THR A 106 -0.02 7.89 -3.39
CA THR A 106 -1.13 8.16 -2.47
C THR A 106 -0.82 9.40 -1.63
N LYS A 107 -1.62 10.46 -1.78
CA LYS A 107 -1.62 11.62 -0.87
C LYS A 107 -2.80 11.51 0.09
N THR A 108 -2.54 11.81 1.36
CA THR A 108 -3.57 11.81 2.42
C THR A 108 -3.76 13.21 2.98
N TYR A 109 -5.01 13.62 3.19
CA TYR A 109 -5.35 14.88 3.85
C TYR A 109 -6.57 14.70 4.75
N TYR A 110 -6.70 15.57 5.75
CA TYR A 110 -7.81 15.56 6.70
C TYR A 110 -8.82 16.64 6.33
N GLU A 111 -10.09 16.25 6.25
CA GLU A 111 -11.19 17.15 5.98
C GLU A 111 -12.09 17.25 7.22
N PRO A 112 -12.43 18.47 7.70
CA PRO A 112 -13.32 18.62 8.84
C PRO A 112 -14.75 18.21 8.46
N CYS A 113 -15.35 17.35 9.27
CA CYS A 113 -16.73 16.93 9.15
C CYS A 113 -17.49 17.36 10.41
N THR A 114 -18.54 18.16 10.24
CA THR A 114 -19.39 18.56 11.36
C THR A 114 -20.53 17.56 11.51
N THR A 115 -20.58 16.90 12.65
CA THR A 115 -21.67 15.99 13.03
C THR A 115 -22.40 16.56 14.23
N TYR A 116 -23.71 16.35 14.30
CA TYR A 116 -24.51 16.81 15.43
C TYR A 116 -24.66 15.68 16.45
N ARG A 117 -24.25 15.92 17.70
CA ARG A 117 -24.41 14.96 18.78
C ARG A 117 -25.41 15.50 19.81
N THR A 118 -26.45 14.72 20.06
CA THR A 118 -27.39 14.99 21.14
C THR A 118 -26.72 14.65 22.47
N SER A 119 -26.55 15.65 23.34
CA SER A 119 -26.14 15.46 24.73
C SER A 119 -27.31 15.74 25.66
N TYR A 120 -27.31 15.05 26.80
CA TYR A 120 -28.36 15.18 27.80
C TYR A 120 -27.79 15.80 29.07
N TYR A 121 -28.52 16.73 29.67
CA TYR A 121 -28.17 17.33 30.95
C TYR A 121 -29.42 17.51 31.80
N TYR A 122 -29.25 17.50 33.12
CA TYR A 122 -30.33 17.80 34.06
C TYR A 122 -30.30 19.29 34.38
N GLU A 123 -31.42 19.98 34.14
CA GLU A 123 -31.59 21.35 34.59
C GLU A 123 -32.47 21.38 35.86
N PRO A 124 -32.14 22.23 36.85
CA PRO A 124 -33.00 22.45 38.00
C PRO A 124 -34.23 23.27 37.59
N VAL A 125 -35.41 22.75 37.90
CA VAL A 125 -36.70 23.44 37.74
C VAL A 125 -37.29 23.64 39.12
N THR A 126 -37.46 24.91 39.50
CA THR A 126 -38.08 25.28 40.77
C THR A 126 -39.57 25.51 40.54
N CYS A 127 -40.41 24.75 41.24
CA CYS A 127 -41.86 24.97 41.28
C CYS A 127 -42.31 25.32 42.69
N MET A 128 -43.35 26.13 42.81
CA MET A 128 -43.94 26.45 44.11
C MET A 128 -44.95 25.37 44.48
N ARG A 129 -44.74 24.70 45.61
CA ARG A 129 -45.73 23.80 46.21
C ARG A 129 -46.52 24.58 47.26
N TYR A 130 -47.83 24.64 47.07
CA TYR A 130 -48.72 25.27 48.04
C TYR A 130 -49.25 24.23 49.02
N SER A 131 -49.07 24.47 50.31
CA SER A 131 -49.69 23.70 51.39
C SER A 131 -50.53 24.62 52.28
N CYS A 132 -51.57 24.07 52.89
CA CYS A 132 -52.34 24.77 53.91
C CYS A 132 -51.91 24.24 55.29
N CYS A 133 -51.43 25.11 56.17
CA CYS A 133 -51.24 24.78 57.58
C CYS A 133 -52.29 25.52 58.42
N PHE A 134 -52.77 24.86 59.47
CA PHE A 134 -53.65 25.48 60.44
C PHE A 134 -52.80 26.24 61.47
N ASP A 135 -53.08 27.53 61.66
CA ASP A 135 -52.42 28.34 62.68
C ASP A 135 -53.31 28.39 63.94
N PRO A 136 -52.90 27.75 65.05
CA PRO A 136 -53.70 27.70 66.26
C PRO A 136 -53.83 29.05 66.97
N CYS A 137 -52.92 30.00 66.72
CA CYS A 137 -52.96 31.32 67.37
C CYS A 137 -54.00 32.25 66.74
N THR A 138 -54.30 32.06 65.45
CA THR A 138 -55.25 32.91 64.71
C THR A 138 -56.54 32.16 64.32
N CYS A 139 -56.69 30.89 64.73
CA CYS A 139 -57.82 30.02 64.41
C CYS A 139 -58.19 30.00 62.91
N CYS A 140 -57.21 30.14 62.03
CA CYS A 140 -57.43 30.25 60.58
C CYS A 140 -56.41 29.42 59.79
N TRP A 141 -56.80 28.99 58.58
CA TRP A 141 -55.91 28.32 57.64
C TRP A 141 -55.01 29.33 56.91
N LYS A 142 -53.71 29.08 56.90
CA LYS A 142 -52.74 29.86 56.14
C LYS A 142 -52.18 29.03 54.99
N LYS A 143 -52.11 29.62 53.80
CA LYS A 143 -51.42 29.03 52.65
C LYS A 143 -49.93 29.39 52.74
N VAL A 144 -49.08 28.37 52.70
CA VAL A 144 -47.63 28.51 52.65
C VAL A 144 -47.15 28.02 51.29
N ALA A 145 -46.31 28.82 50.63
CA ALA A 145 -45.64 28.44 49.40
C ALA A 145 -44.23 27.98 49.74
N THR A 146 -43.91 26.71 49.46
CA THR A 146 -42.55 26.17 49.61
C THR A 146 -41.93 25.96 48.22
N PRO A 147 -40.73 26.51 47.96
CA PRO A 147 -40.04 26.23 46.71
C PRO A 147 -39.57 24.77 46.71
N VAL A 148 -39.90 24.04 45.66
CA VAL A 148 -39.45 22.67 45.44
C VAL A 148 -38.62 22.65 44.16
N THR A 149 -37.35 22.27 44.30
CA THR A 149 -36.44 22.10 43.16
C THR A 149 -36.48 20.64 42.70
N SER A 150 -36.82 20.43 41.43
CA SER A 150 -36.78 19.13 40.77
C SER A 150 -35.83 19.18 39.58
N TYR A 151 -35.23 18.05 39.22
CA TYR A 151 -34.34 17.99 38.05
C TYR A 151 -35.11 17.46 36.84
N ARG A 152 -35.09 18.22 35.74
CA ARG A 152 -35.70 17.82 34.47
C ARG A 152 -34.61 17.49 33.45
N LEU A 153 -34.71 16.32 32.83
CA LEU A 153 -33.81 15.94 31.73
C LEU A 153 -34.09 16.82 30.50
N ARG A 154 -33.04 17.43 29.96
CA ARG A 154 -33.05 18.16 28.70
C ARG A 154 -32.08 17.53 27.73
N SER A 155 -32.35 17.73 26.45
CA SER A 155 -31.46 17.40 25.35
C SER A 155 -30.99 18.69 24.67
N GLN A 156 -29.71 18.74 24.33
CA GLN A 156 -29.13 19.79 23.50
C GLN A 156 -28.37 19.14 22.33
N CYS A 157 -28.55 19.72 21.15
CA CYS A 157 -27.87 19.29 19.93
C CYS A 157 -26.62 20.14 19.73
N CYS A 158 -25.45 19.56 19.99
CA CYS A 158 -24.18 20.29 19.89
C CYS A 158 -23.42 19.86 18.63
N PRO A 159 -22.87 20.80 17.85
CA PRO A 159 -22.00 20.46 16.74
C PRO A 159 -20.67 19.92 17.29
N VAL A 160 -20.24 18.80 16.72
CA VAL A 160 -18.95 18.16 17.00
C VAL A 160 -18.21 18.06 15.68
N THR A 161 -17.09 18.78 15.59
CA THR A 161 -16.18 18.69 14.45
C THR A 161 -15.25 17.50 14.64
N THR A 162 -15.32 16.55 13.71
CA THR A 162 -14.38 15.43 13.58
C THR A 162 -13.58 15.59 12.30
N TYR A 163 -12.45 14.90 12.16
CA TYR A 163 -11.64 14.92 10.94
C TYR A 163 -11.71 13.56 10.27
N VAL A 164 -12.07 13.55 8.99
CA VAL A 164 -12.08 12.34 8.17
C VAL A 164 -10.83 12.34 7.29
N GLN A 165 -10.11 11.22 7.29
CA GLN A 165 -8.97 11.03 6.41
C GLN A 165 -9.47 10.72 4.99
N ARG A 166 -9.01 11.49 4.02
CA ARG A 166 -9.19 11.25 2.59
C ARG A 166 -7.86 10.80 1.99
N CYS A 167 -7.93 9.91 0.99
CA CYS A 167 -6.78 9.43 0.24
C CYS A 167 -7.07 9.64 -1.25
N CYS A 168 -6.13 10.23 -1.99
CA CYS A 168 -6.21 10.32 -3.45
C CYS A 168 -4.89 9.87 -4.09
N GLN A 169 -4.97 9.30 -5.29
CA GLN A 169 -3.79 9.00 -6.10
C GLN A 169 -3.42 10.25 -6.91
N VAL A 170 -2.20 10.74 -6.76
CA VAL A 170 -1.69 11.88 -7.51
C VAL A 170 -0.54 11.41 -8.39
N PRO A 171 -0.57 11.69 -9.71
CA PRO A 171 0.55 11.37 -10.58
C PRO A 171 1.75 12.22 -10.19
N VAL A 172 2.89 11.56 -9.97
CA VAL A 172 4.17 12.20 -9.70
C VAL A 172 5.13 11.74 -10.78
N THR A 173 5.66 12.70 -11.54
CA THR A 173 6.68 12.45 -12.56
C THR A 173 8.06 12.57 -11.92
N THR A 174 8.83 11.50 -11.97
CA THR A 174 10.24 11.48 -11.57
C THR A 174 11.10 11.15 -12.78
N TYR A 175 12.35 11.61 -12.78
CA TYR A 175 13.29 11.30 -13.86
C TYR A 175 14.16 10.12 -13.45
N GLN A 176 14.08 9.02 -14.20
CA GLN A 176 14.95 7.86 -14.00
C GLN A 176 16.10 7.90 -15.01
N LYS A 177 17.32 7.68 -14.52
CA LYS A 177 18.50 7.55 -15.38
C LYS A 177 18.44 6.21 -16.13
N SER A 178 18.42 6.26 -17.45
CA SER A 178 18.51 5.10 -18.32
C SER A 178 19.85 5.12 -19.07
N CYS A 179 20.43 3.95 -19.30
CA CYS A 179 21.69 3.81 -20.03
C CYS A 179 21.59 2.71 -21.09
N TYR A 180 22.10 3.00 -22.28
CA TYR A 180 22.23 2.02 -23.35
C TYR A 180 23.62 2.13 -23.99
N TRP A 181 24.07 1.03 -24.58
CA TRP A 181 25.30 0.98 -25.35
C TRP A 181 25.00 1.34 -26.80
N GLU A 182 25.62 2.39 -27.29
CA GLU A 182 25.57 2.78 -28.70
C GLU A 182 26.81 2.23 -29.41
N ALA A 183 26.62 1.47 -30.47
CA ALA A 183 27.73 0.98 -31.30
C ALA A 183 28.26 2.13 -32.16
N GLN A 184 29.56 2.40 -32.06
CA GLN A 184 30.28 3.35 -32.90
C GLN A 184 31.27 2.58 -33.77
N THR A 185 30.94 2.47 -35.05
CA THR A 185 31.79 1.82 -36.04
C THR A 185 32.72 2.85 -36.67
N CYS A 186 34.02 2.67 -36.47
CA CYS A 186 35.04 3.45 -37.13
C CYS A 186 35.68 2.61 -38.25
N TYR A 187 35.83 3.21 -39.42
CA TYR A 187 36.52 2.59 -40.54
C TYR A 187 37.95 3.13 -40.61
N SER A 188 38.92 2.23 -40.71
CA SER A 188 40.32 2.58 -40.91
C SER A 188 40.89 1.81 -42.10
N LEU A 189 41.72 2.47 -42.90
CA LEU A 189 42.46 1.81 -43.97
C LEU A 189 43.71 1.17 -43.37
N VAL A 190 43.92 -0.11 -43.66
CA VAL A 190 45.10 -0.84 -43.20
C VAL A 190 45.91 -1.26 -44.42
N ASP A 191 47.22 -1.05 -44.33
CA ASP A 191 48.15 -1.55 -45.33
C ASP A 191 48.22 -3.09 -45.22
N PRO A 192 47.81 -3.82 -46.27
CA PRO A 192 47.81 -5.29 -46.26
C PRO A 192 49.21 -5.90 -46.13
N CYS A 193 50.28 -5.19 -46.48
CA CYS A 193 51.64 -5.73 -46.42
C CYS A 193 52.28 -5.58 -45.03
N THR A 194 51.95 -4.50 -44.31
CA THR A 194 52.59 -4.18 -43.03
C THR A 194 51.66 -4.29 -41.82
N GLY A 195 50.34 -4.41 -42.04
CA GLY A 195 49.33 -4.41 -40.99
C GLY A 195 49.20 -3.07 -40.26
N ARG A 196 49.89 -2.03 -40.72
CA ARG A 196 49.85 -0.70 -40.10
C ARG A 196 48.66 0.09 -40.63
N THR A 197 47.97 0.80 -39.74
CA THR A 197 46.92 1.74 -40.12
C THR A 197 47.53 2.84 -40.99
N ILE A 198 47.01 2.97 -42.21
CA ILE A 198 47.36 4.06 -43.13
C ILE A 198 46.61 5.27 -42.57
N SER A 199 47.30 6.06 -41.75
CA SER A 199 46.77 7.34 -41.30
C SER A 199 46.60 8.22 -42.53
N THR A 200 45.38 8.32 -43.05
CA THR A 200 45.02 9.32 -44.06
C THR A 200 45.10 10.67 -43.37
N GLY A 201 46.31 11.22 -43.30
CA GLY A 201 46.55 12.57 -42.88
C GLY A 201 45.95 13.51 -43.91
N THR A 202 44.66 13.80 -43.80
CA THR A 202 44.06 15.08 -44.21
C THR A 202 42.59 15.12 -43.83
N THR A 203 42.23 16.23 -43.17
CA THR A 203 40.86 16.75 -42.98
C THR A 203 39.88 15.81 -42.31
N ALA A 204 39.83 15.92 -40.98
CA ALA A 204 38.68 15.55 -40.19
C ALA A 204 37.40 16.09 -40.85
N PRO A 205 36.39 15.27 -41.17
CA PRO A 205 35.06 15.81 -41.42
C PRO A 205 34.65 16.48 -40.11
N ALA A 206 34.35 17.78 -40.19
CA ALA A 206 33.85 18.55 -39.07
C ALA A 206 32.73 17.76 -38.40
N ALA A 207 33.01 17.25 -37.21
CA ALA A 207 31.99 16.69 -36.34
C ALA A 207 31.00 17.83 -36.09
N SER A 208 29.89 17.82 -36.82
CA SER A 208 28.71 18.57 -36.48
C SER A 208 28.23 18.01 -35.15
N ASN A 209 28.79 18.53 -34.06
CA ASN A 209 28.21 18.44 -32.74
C ASN A 209 26.77 18.96 -32.88
N PRO A 210 25.70 18.17 -32.65
CA PRO A 210 24.44 18.71 -32.17
C PRO A 210 24.67 19.04 -30.68
N GLY A 211 25.56 19.99 -30.43
CA GLY A 211 25.66 20.67 -29.16
C GLY A 211 24.57 21.74 -29.18
N VAL A 212 23.34 21.36 -28.82
CA VAL A 212 22.44 22.33 -28.21
C VAL A 212 23.14 22.71 -26.91
N ALA A 213 23.93 23.79 -26.99
CA ALA A 213 24.40 24.50 -25.82
C ALA A 213 23.15 25.10 -25.17
N GLU A 214 22.58 24.36 -24.21
CA GLU A 214 21.73 24.97 -23.20
C GLU A 214 22.61 26.01 -22.50
N THR A 215 22.36 27.27 -22.85
CA THR A 215 22.85 28.41 -22.08
C THR A 215 22.39 28.19 -20.65
N PRO A 216 23.27 28.24 -19.63
CA PRO A 216 22.82 28.22 -18.24
C PRO A 216 22.10 29.54 -17.99
N SER A 217 20.79 29.56 -18.28
CA SER A 217 19.89 30.57 -17.75
C SER A 217 20.00 30.46 -16.24
N GLY A 218 20.33 31.59 -15.61
CA GLY A 218 20.60 31.67 -14.18
C GLY A 218 19.52 30.96 -13.37
N ALA A 219 19.98 30.25 -12.34
CA ALA A 219 19.13 29.69 -11.31
C ALA A 219 18.26 30.79 -10.68
N SER A 220 17.08 31.04 -11.24
CA SER A 220 15.94 31.46 -10.45
C SER A 220 15.44 30.22 -9.73
N THR A 221 15.98 29.99 -8.53
CA THR A 221 15.34 29.17 -7.51
C THR A 221 13.84 29.50 -7.49
N PRO A 222 12.92 28.51 -7.58
CA PRO A 222 11.58 28.69 -7.08
C PRO A 222 11.72 28.80 -5.55
N GLY A 223 11.96 30.03 -5.09
CA GLY A 223 11.81 30.37 -3.69
C GLY A 223 10.34 30.18 -3.36
N VAL A 224 9.99 29.00 -2.86
CA VAL A 224 8.80 28.85 -2.03
C VAL A 224 9.12 29.62 -0.75
N ASN A 225 8.87 30.93 -0.80
CA ASN A 225 8.73 31.77 0.37
C ASN A 225 7.43 31.33 1.06
N GLU A 226 7.46 30.20 1.76
CA GLU A 226 6.60 29.98 2.92
C GLU A 226 7.10 30.91 4.02
N ARG A 227 6.91 32.21 3.82
CA ARG A 227 6.83 33.15 4.93
C ARG A 227 5.40 33.00 5.45
N PRO A 228 5.18 32.51 6.67
CA PRO A 228 3.88 32.67 7.30
C PRO A 228 3.59 34.17 7.30
N ALA A 229 2.51 34.58 6.65
CA ALA A 229 1.97 35.91 6.85
C ALA A 229 1.57 35.99 8.32
N VAL A 230 2.43 36.60 9.14
CA VAL A 230 2.05 37.09 10.46
C VAL A 230 1.06 38.23 10.19
N PRO A 231 -0.22 38.10 10.57
CA PRO A 231 -1.13 39.24 10.52
C PRO A 231 -0.62 40.30 11.49
N ALA A 232 -0.66 41.56 11.08
CA ALA A 232 -0.38 42.69 11.94
C ALA A 232 -1.27 42.64 13.22
N PRO A 233 -0.76 43.08 14.38
CA PRO A 233 -1.59 43.24 15.55
C PRO A 233 -2.46 44.48 15.34
N SER A 234 -3.72 44.26 14.98
CA SER A 234 -4.74 45.31 15.04
C SER A 234 -6.02 44.74 15.62
N ASP A 235 -6.34 45.30 16.78
CA ASP A 235 -7.67 45.57 17.31
C ASP A 235 -8.60 44.39 17.62
N SER A 236 -8.59 44.03 18.91
CA SER A 236 -9.76 44.12 19.79
C SER A 236 -11.11 44.27 19.08
N GLY A 237 -11.75 43.14 18.77
CA GLY A 237 -13.13 43.11 18.33
C GLY A 237 -13.69 41.69 18.41
N SER A 238 -14.37 41.38 19.52
CA SER A 238 -15.14 40.16 19.70
C SER A 238 -16.16 39.97 18.57
N PRO A 239 -16.25 38.81 17.88
CA PRO A 239 -17.42 38.53 17.07
C PRO A 239 -18.55 38.10 18.00
N LEU A 240 -19.43 39.05 18.31
CA LEU A 240 -20.76 38.79 18.81
C LEU A 240 -21.46 37.82 17.85
N PHE A 241 -21.93 36.71 18.42
CA PHE A 241 -22.90 35.81 17.85
C PHE A 241 -24.10 36.61 17.30
N ASN A 242 -24.19 36.77 15.99
CA ASN A 242 -25.40 37.27 15.35
C ASN A 242 -26.31 36.07 15.03
N SER A 243 -27.03 35.63 16.05
CA SER A 243 -28.06 34.60 15.98
C SER A 243 -29.31 35.19 15.33
N GLN A 244 -29.39 35.17 14.01
CA GLN A 244 -30.62 35.51 13.29
C GLN A 244 -31.46 34.23 13.11
N PRO A 245 -32.60 34.07 13.80
CA PRO A 245 -33.48 32.92 13.58
C PRO A 245 -34.18 33.04 12.21
N PRO A 246 -34.38 31.93 11.47
CA PRO A 246 -35.16 31.95 10.24
C PRO A 246 -36.65 32.19 10.55
N PRO A 247 -37.39 32.91 9.68
CA PRO A 247 -38.81 33.15 9.87
C PRO A 247 -39.62 31.85 9.74
N ALA A 248 -40.52 31.65 10.70
CA ALA A 248 -41.54 30.61 10.67
C ALA A 248 -42.59 30.95 9.59
N ASN A 249 -42.64 30.14 8.53
CA ASN A 249 -43.78 30.06 7.64
C ASN A 249 -44.19 28.58 7.54
N VAL A 250 -45.10 28.17 8.42
CA VAL A 250 -45.90 26.96 8.25
C VAL A 250 -47.30 27.39 7.81
N PRO A 251 -47.84 26.88 6.68
CA PRO A 251 -49.21 27.15 6.31
C PRO A 251 -50.17 26.39 7.22
N GLU A 252 -51.13 27.14 7.74
CA GLU A 252 -52.28 26.69 8.50
C GLU A 252 -53.25 25.93 7.58
N GLY A 253 -53.17 24.60 7.60
CA GLY A 253 -54.03 23.69 6.85
C GLY A 253 -55.04 23.00 7.76
N SER A 254 -56.14 23.69 8.04
CA SER A 254 -57.33 23.17 8.69
C SER A 254 -58.09 22.22 7.76
N GLY A 255 -58.56 21.06 8.25
CA GLY A 255 -59.47 20.22 7.47
C GLY A 255 -59.71 18.80 7.99
N SER A 256 -60.79 18.63 8.75
CA SER A 256 -61.83 17.58 8.61
C SER A 256 -61.38 16.11 8.42
N SER A 257 -61.57 15.27 9.44
CA SER A 257 -62.68 14.29 9.51
C SER A 257 -62.75 13.29 8.35
N LEU A 258 -62.49 12.01 8.65
CA LEU A 258 -63.46 10.92 8.46
C LEU A 258 -62.93 9.62 9.08
N ARG A 259 -63.69 9.11 10.05
CA ARG A 259 -63.61 7.71 10.50
C ARG A 259 -63.87 6.81 9.28
N ARG A 260 -63.00 5.83 9.03
CA ARG A 260 -63.37 4.60 8.31
C ARG A 260 -62.98 3.40 9.15
N GLY A 261 -63.94 2.48 9.20
CA GLY A 261 -64.00 1.41 10.16
C GLY A 261 -63.02 0.27 9.89
N SER A 262 -62.90 -0.52 10.94
CA SER A 262 -62.21 -1.79 11.04
C SER A 262 -62.60 -2.73 9.90
N GLN A 263 -61.70 -2.92 8.92
CA GLN A 263 -61.76 -4.06 8.02
C GLN A 263 -60.77 -5.13 8.49
N LYS A 264 -61.33 -6.29 8.81
CA LYS A 264 -60.65 -7.54 9.09
C LYS A 264 -59.76 -7.91 7.88
N PRO A 265 -58.45 -8.17 8.06
CA PRO A 265 -57.60 -8.54 6.93
C PRO A 265 -57.99 -9.94 6.40
N PRO A 266 -58.02 -10.15 5.08
CA PRO A 266 -58.17 -11.47 4.49
C PRO A 266 -56.92 -12.32 4.75
N ALA A 267 -57.13 -13.63 4.89
CA ALA A 267 -56.05 -14.60 5.03
C ALA A 267 -55.12 -14.52 3.81
N TYR A 268 -53.85 -14.18 4.07
CA TYR A 268 -52.80 -14.26 3.07
C TYR A 268 -52.57 -15.73 2.71
N VAL A 269 -52.95 -16.10 1.47
CA VAL A 269 -52.37 -17.26 0.80
C VAL A 269 -50.89 -16.94 0.60
N GLN A 270 -50.01 -17.73 1.21
CA GLN A 270 -48.56 -17.63 1.00
C GLN A 270 -48.26 -17.89 -0.49
N PRO A 271 -47.75 -16.90 -1.26
CA PRO A 271 -47.10 -17.24 -2.51
C PRO A 271 -45.88 -18.11 -2.18
N GLN A 272 -45.76 -19.25 -2.86
CA GLN A 272 -44.57 -20.09 -2.77
C GLN A 272 -43.34 -19.24 -3.03
N GLN A 273 -42.53 -19.09 -1.98
CA GLN A 273 -41.29 -18.35 -2.01
C GLN A 273 -40.37 -18.96 -3.08
N PRO A 274 -39.96 -18.21 -4.12
CA PRO A 274 -38.96 -18.69 -5.04
C PRO A 274 -37.72 -19.11 -4.25
N ARG A 275 -37.27 -20.34 -4.47
CA ARG A 275 -36.11 -20.91 -3.81
C ARG A 275 -34.94 -19.95 -3.98
N ALA A 276 -34.43 -19.41 -2.87
CA ALA A 276 -33.35 -18.43 -2.90
C ALA A 276 -32.16 -19.00 -3.69
N PRO A 277 -31.56 -18.24 -4.62
CA PRO A 277 -30.31 -18.65 -5.24
C PRO A 277 -29.28 -18.88 -4.15
N VAL A 278 -28.58 -20.02 -4.24
CA VAL A 278 -27.50 -20.39 -3.33
C VAL A 278 -26.48 -19.26 -3.34
N VAL A 279 -26.40 -18.52 -2.24
CA VAL A 279 -25.37 -17.51 -2.02
C VAL A 279 -24.06 -18.28 -1.85
N PRO A 280 -23.09 -18.18 -2.79
CA PRO A 280 -21.77 -18.73 -2.54
C PRO A 280 -21.20 -17.99 -1.33
N LYS A 281 -20.91 -18.75 -0.26
CA LYS A 281 -20.10 -18.24 0.85
C LYS A 281 -18.74 -17.89 0.27
N TYR A 282 -18.42 -16.61 0.23
CA TYR A 282 -17.05 -16.16 0.07
C TYR A 282 -16.31 -16.46 1.36
N ASP A 283 -15.88 -17.71 1.52
CA ASP A 283 -14.73 -18.00 2.37
C ASP A 283 -13.55 -17.22 1.80
N ARG A 284 -12.93 -16.42 2.67
CA ARG A 284 -11.80 -15.55 2.37
C ARG A 284 -10.69 -16.33 1.68
N ILE A 285 -10.60 -16.16 0.38
CA ILE A 285 -9.33 -16.23 -0.33
C ILE A 285 -8.58 -14.97 0.07
N ALA A 286 -7.75 -15.07 1.11
CA ALA A 286 -6.67 -14.13 1.34
C ALA A 286 -5.62 -14.41 0.25
N PHE A 287 -5.56 -13.54 -0.76
CA PHE A 287 -4.42 -13.48 -1.66
C PHE A 287 -3.49 -12.34 -1.23
N ASP A 288 -2.25 -12.76 -1.08
CA ASP A 288 -1.03 -12.04 -0.76
C ASP A 288 -0.74 -10.82 -1.65
N SER A 289 0.05 -9.92 -1.08
CA SER A 289 1.16 -9.28 -1.80
C SER A 289 2.27 -8.93 -0.81
N ALA A 290 3.06 -9.94 -0.44
CA ALA A 290 4.48 -9.79 -0.09
C ALA A 290 5.33 -9.86 -1.40
N PRO A 291 6.68 -9.72 -1.44
CA PRO A 291 7.65 -9.52 -0.35
C PRO A 291 8.82 -8.54 -0.66
N ALA A 292 9.48 -8.02 0.39
CA ALA A 292 10.91 -7.70 0.39
C ALA A 292 11.48 -7.82 1.82
N SER A 293 11.73 -9.08 2.18
CA SER A 293 12.77 -9.60 3.08
C SER A 293 13.45 -8.66 4.08
N SER A 294 12.96 -8.69 5.34
CA SER A 294 13.77 -9.06 6.54
C SER A 294 13.08 -8.74 7.88
N SER A 295 11.84 -8.24 7.87
CA SER A 295 11.06 -7.96 9.08
C SER A 295 9.58 -8.33 8.95
N LEU A 296 9.28 -9.60 8.67
CA LEU A 296 7.91 -10.16 8.70
C LEU A 296 7.28 -10.14 10.11
N TRP A 297 8.06 -9.85 11.14
CA TRP A 297 7.61 -9.80 12.53
C TRP A 297 7.66 -8.35 12.98
N ASN A 298 6.51 -7.76 13.26
CA ASN A 298 6.44 -6.41 13.84
C ASN A 298 6.34 -6.43 15.36
N LEU A 299 6.09 -7.59 15.97
CA LEU A 299 6.15 -7.76 17.42
C LEU A 299 7.00 -8.98 17.79
N SER A 300 8.00 -8.75 18.64
CA SER A 300 8.81 -9.80 19.23
C SER A 300 8.92 -9.61 20.74
N GLY A 301 9.24 -10.66 21.47
CA GLY A 301 9.36 -10.54 22.91
C GLY A 301 9.82 -11.80 23.59
N GLN A 302 9.85 -11.73 24.92
CA GLN A 302 10.15 -12.87 25.78
C GLN A 302 9.18 -12.93 26.96
N VAL A 303 8.86 -14.14 27.39
CA VAL A 303 8.07 -14.42 28.59
C VAL A 303 8.99 -14.95 29.67
N VAL A 304 9.01 -14.28 30.82
CA VAL A 304 9.80 -14.68 31.99
C VAL A 304 8.88 -15.02 33.15
N SER A 305 9.33 -15.93 34.02
CA SER A 305 8.61 -16.28 35.26
C SER A 305 8.74 -15.16 36.32
N GLU A 306 7.70 -14.93 37.11
CA GLU A 306 7.68 -13.91 38.17
C GLU A 306 8.77 -14.12 39.24
N ARG A 307 9.08 -15.38 39.61
CA ARG A 307 10.00 -15.69 40.73
C ARG A 307 11.49 -15.72 40.37
N GLY A 308 11.83 -15.40 39.15
CA GLY A 308 13.22 -15.38 38.72
C GLY A 308 13.23 -15.43 37.22
N SER A 309 14.01 -14.55 36.61
CA SER A 309 14.11 -14.23 35.19
C SER A 309 14.40 -15.41 34.24
N LYS A 310 14.17 -16.65 34.67
CA LYS A 310 14.07 -17.85 33.87
C LYS A 310 13.00 -17.68 32.80
N PRO A 311 13.35 -17.86 31.52
CA PRO A 311 12.39 -17.83 30.43
C PRO A 311 11.38 -18.97 30.56
N ARG A 312 10.12 -18.69 30.21
CA ARG A 312 9.03 -19.68 30.23
C ARG A 312 8.80 -20.23 28.82
N ALA A 313 9.27 -21.46 28.60
CA ALA A 313 9.04 -22.17 27.35
C ALA A 313 7.58 -22.59 27.18
N ASN A 314 7.11 -22.68 25.93
CA ASN A 314 5.76 -23.13 25.56
C ASN A 314 4.61 -22.35 26.23
N ALA A 315 4.85 -21.12 26.66
CA ALA A 315 3.81 -20.23 27.17
C ALA A 315 2.89 -19.83 26.01
N ARG A 316 1.57 -19.98 26.18
CA ARG A 316 0.58 -19.64 25.15
C ARG A 316 0.12 -18.19 25.31
N LEU A 317 0.32 -17.39 24.27
CA LEU A 317 -0.13 -16.00 24.20
C LEU A 317 -1.38 -15.90 23.33
N LEU A 318 -2.26 -14.97 23.72
CA LEU A 318 -3.45 -14.58 22.96
C LEU A 318 -3.45 -13.07 22.81
N PHE A 319 -3.45 -12.60 21.57
CA PHE A 319 -3.58 -11.20 21.19
C PHE A 319 -5.02 -10.96 20.75
N VAL A 320 -5.67 -9.97 21.35
CA VAL A 320 -7.05 -9.59 21.00
C VAL A 320 -7.04 -8.15 20.52
N SER A 321 -7.50 -7.93 19.29
CA SER A 321 -7.61 -6.58 18.73
C SER A 321 -8.68 -5.81 19.49
N GLU A 322 -8.35 -4.59 19.89
CA GLU A 322 -9.32 -3.68 20.53
C GLU A 322 -10.24 -3.02 19.48
N ALA A 323 -9.92 -3.15 18.20
CA ALA A 323 -10.81 -2.74 17.13
C ALA A 323 -12.10 -3.59 17.13
N ALA A 324 -13.20 -3.01 16.65
CA ALA A 324 -14.53 -3.64 16.60
C ALA A 324 -14.60 -4.96 15.79
N SER A 325 -13.52 -5.36 15.11
CA SER A 325 -13.45 -6.55 14.28
C SER A 325 -13.25 -7.85 15.06
N GLY A 326 -12.96 -7.79 16.37
CA GLY A 326 -12.82 -8.99 17.22
C GLY A 326 -11.73 -9.96 16.75
N GLN A 327 -10.74 -9.48 15.99
CA GLN A 327 -9.64 -10.32 15.52
C GLN A 327 -8.79 -10.81 16.69
N GLN A 328 -8.44 -12.10 16.65
CA GLN A 328 -7.61 -12.74 17.66
C GLN A 328 -6.49 -13.50 16.97
N GLU A 329 -5.31 -13.45 17.57
CA GLU A 329 -4.15 -14.20 17.10
C GLU A 329 -3.49 -14.89 18.29
N SER A 330 -3.07 -16.14 18.10
CA SER A 330 -2.45 -16.94 19.16
C SER A 330 -1.07 -17.41 18.74
N THR A 331 -0.11 -17.33 19.64
CA THR A 331 1.24 -17.84 19.42
C THR A 331 1.76 -18.50 20.70
N SER A 332 2.85 -19.25 20.59
CA SER A 332 3.52 -19.87 21.73
C SER A 332 4.99 -19.48 21.77
N THR A 333 5.56 -19.37 22.98
CA THR A 333 6.99 -19.15 23.12
C THR A 333 7.81 -20.39 22.77
N ASP A 334 9.02 -20.17 22.27
CA ASP A 334 10.03 -21.21 22.04
C ASP A 334 10.67 -21.71 23.34
N ALA A 335 11.66 -22.62 23.24
CA ALA A 335 12.39 -23.16 24.39
C ALA A 335 13.15 -22.09 25.20
N GLN A 336 13.44 -20.93 24.61
CA GLN A 336 14.09 -19.79 25.27
C GLN A 336 13.07 -18.76 25.78
N GLY A 337 11.77 -19.09 25.77
CA GLY A 337 10.71 -18.19 26.19
C GLY A 337 10.48 -17.01 25.23
N LYS A 338 11.05 -17.02 24.03
CA LYS A 338 10.89 -15.95 23.04
C LYS A 338 9.70 -16.22 22.13
N PHE A 339 9.06 -15.17 21.66
CA PHE A 339 7.99 -15.24 20.66
C PHE A 339 8.18 -14.18 19.58
N LYS A 340 7.61 -14.46 18.40
CA LYS A 340 7.50 -13.54 17.28
C LYS A 340 6.10 -13.69 16.69
N VAL A 341 5.45 -12.57 16.39
CA VAL A 341 4.09 -12.53 15.84
C VAL A 341 3.95 -11.35 14.89
N SER A 342 3.09 -11.48 13.88
CA SER A 342 2.84 -10.45 12.87
C SER A 342 1.40 -9.96 13.02
N LEU A 343 1.22 -8.87 13.77
CA LEU A 343 -0.11 -8.31 14.04
C LEU A 343 -0.44 -7.21 13.02
N ALA A 344 -1.71 -7.02 12.67
CA ALA A 344 -2.11 -5.82 11.93
C ALA A 344 -1.87 -4.56 12.80
N SER A 345 -1.68 -3.40 12.17
CA SER A 345 -1.56 -2.14 12.92
C SER A 345 -2.81 -1.83 13.72
N GLY A 346 -2.64 -1.34 14.95
CA GLY A 346 -3.73 -1.03 15.86
C GLY A 346 -3.40 -1.29 17.33
N ASN A 347 -4.41 -1.15 18.19
CA ASN A 347 -4.31 -1.47 19.61
C ASN A 347 -4.66 -2.93 19.86
N TRP A 348 -3.81 -3.61 20.61
CA TRP A 348 -3.95 -5.02 20.95
C TRP A 348 -3.84 -5.23 22.46
N LEU A 349 -4.67 -6.11 22.98
CA LEU A 349 -4.60 -6.59 24.36
C LEU A 349 -3.88 -7.94 24.36
N VAL A 350 -2.84 -8.05 25.18
CA VAL A 350 -2.01 -9.24 25.29
C VAL A 350 -2.42 -10.03 26.53
N TYR A 351 -2.81 -11.28 26.32
CA TYR A 351 -3.14 -12.22 27.37
C TYR A 351 -2.16 -13.39 27.37
N LEU A 352 -1.81 -13.86 28.56
CA LEU A 352 -1.04 -15.08 28.75
C LEU A 352 -1.97 -16.16 29.32
N ARG A 353 -1.99 -17.35 28.73
CA ARG A 353 -2.77 -18.45 29.30
C ARG A 353 -1.99 -19.12 30.41
N ASP A 354 -2.64 -19.32 31.54
CA ASP A 354 -2.10 -20.13 32.63
C ASP A 354 -2.13 -21.64 32.28
N GLU A 355 -1.65 -22.46 33.21
CA GLU A 355 -1.63 -23.93 33.04
C GLU A 355 -3.04 -24.53 32.98
N ASN A 356 -4.04 -23.81 33.51
CA ASN A 356 -5.46 -24.18 33.45
C ASN A 356 -6.12 -23.71 32.14
N GLY A 357 -5.38 -23.05 31.24
CA GLY A 357 -5.88 -22.49 29.99
C GLY A 357 -6.65 -21.18 30.13
N LYS A 358 -6.74 -20.60 31.33
CA LYS A 358 -7.37 -19.31 31.59
C LYS A 358 -6.48 -18.18 31.09
N ALA A 359 -7.04 -17.28 30.28
CA ALA A 359 -6.34 -16.10 29.78
C ALA A 359 -6.25 -15.03 30.87
N VAL A 360 -5.03 -14.66 31.26
CA VAL A 360 -4.73 -13.58 32.21
C VAL A 360 -4.20 -12.39 31.43
N PHE A 361 -4.83 -11.22 31.61
CA PHE A 361 -4.39 -9.99 30.95
C PHE A 361 -3.00 -9.58 31.45
N GLN A 362 -2.13 -9.19 30.52
CA GLN A 362 -0.75 -8.80 30.82
C GLN A 362 -0.48 -7.35 30.48
N SER A 363 -0.68 -6.96 29.22
CA SER A 363 -0.35 -5.61 28.75
C SER A 363 -1.18 -5.21 27.53
N ARG A 364 -1.17 -3.91 27.23
CA ARG A 364 -1.72 -3.35 26.00
C ARG A 364 -0.57 -2.88 25.12
N VAL A 365 -0.62 -3.22 23.83
CA VAL A 365 0.42 -2.86 22.85
C VAL A 365 -0.21 -2.12 21.66
N ASN A 366 0.47 -1.09 21.17
CA ASN A 366 0.08 -0.35 19.98
C ASN A 366 1.05 -0.69 18.85
N VAL A 367 0.57 -1.45 17.87
CA VAL A 367 1.38 -1.91 16.74
C VAL A 367 1.24 -0.89 15.60
N LYS A 368 2.34 -0.33 15.14
CA LYS A 368 2.37 0.59 13.99
C LYS A 368 2.86 -0.11 12.73
N ASN A 369 2.43 0.37 11.56
CA ASN A 369 2.98 -0.11 10.30
C ASN A 369 4.48 0.27 10.24
N ASN A 370 5.35 -0.72 10.02
CA ASN A 370 6.80 -0.61 9.86
C ASN A 370 7.66 -0.41 11.13
N GLU A 371 7.11 -0.59 12.33
CA GLU A 371 7.90 -0.53 13.57
C GLU A 371 8.01 -1.93 14.20
N SER A 372 9.23 -2.46 14.38
CA SER A 372 9.43 -3.71 15.12
C SER A 372 9.53 -3.40 16.61
N GLN A 373 8.52 -3.82 17.38
CA GLN A 373 8.48 -3.59 18.81
C GLN A 373 8.96 -4.84 19.57
N GLN A 374 9.72 -4.62 20.65
CA GLN A 374 10.15 -5.68 21.57
C GLN A 374 9.47 -5.50 22.93
N MET A 375 8.96 -6.60 23.51
CA MET A 375 8.39 -6.57 24.87
C MET A 375 8.82 -7.75 25.73
N THR A 376 8.87 -7.54 27.05
CA THR A 376 9.06 -8.61 28.04
C THR A 376 7.78 -8.74 28.85
N LEU A 377 7.23 -9.95 28.90
CA LEU A 377 6.02 -10.28 29.64
C LEU A 377 6.40 -11.11 30.87
N VAL A 378 5.77 -10.81 32.01
CA VAL A 378 6.00 -11.55 33.26
C VAL A 378 4.81 -12.45 33.53
N SER A 379 5.05 -13.76 33.51
CA SER A 379 4.04 -14.73 33.90
C SER A 379 3.88 -14.70 35.42
N ARG A 380 2.72 -14.22 35.87
CA ARG A 380 2.25 -14.36 37.26
C ARG A 380 1.68 -15.76 37.50
#